data_AF-A0A957P3G7-F1
#
_entry.id   AF-A0A957P3G7-F1
#
_cell.length_a   1.000
_cell.length_b   1.000
_cell.length_c   1.000
_cell.angle_alpha   90.00
_cell.angle_beta   90.00
_cell.angle_gamma   90.00
#
_symmetry.space_group_name_H-M   'P 1'
#
loop_
_entity.id
_entity.type
_entity.pdbx_description
1 polymer ?
#
loop_
_entity_poly.entity_id
_entity_poly.type
_entity_poly.pdbx_seq_one_letter_code
_entity_poly.pdbx_strand_id
1 'polypeptide(L)' 'SWSQVEVVSADGFGTRIERAELLRPTDSRPIILACQLNGAVLTRQQGLVRLIVPSEHDDALRQVKWIAVIRVK' A
#
# COMPACT_ATOMS: atom_id res chain seq x y z
N SER A 1 13.14 -11.82 13.20
CA SER A 1 13.44 -10.57 12.48
C SER A 1 12.62 -10.56 11.22
N TRP A 2 11.88 -9.50 10.92
CA TRP A 2 11.11 -9.40 9.67
C TRP A 2 11.97 -8.79 8.55
N SER A 3 11.71 -9.20 7.31
CA SER A 3 12.36 -8.71 6.10
C SER A 3 11.38 -8.14 5.08
N GLN A 4 10.10 -8.51 5.13
CA GLN A 4 9.10 -8.09 4.14
C GLN A 4 7.71 -7.94 4.76
N VAL A 5 6.87 -7.13 4.09
CA VAL A 5 5.45 -6.99 4.39
C VAL A 5 4.65 -7.40 3.16
N GLU A 6 3.69 -8.31 3.32
CA GLU A 6 2.72 -8.66 2.29
C GLU A 6 1.42 -7.89 2.56
N VAL A 7 0.93 -7.18 1.55
CA VAL A 7 -0.32 -6.42 1.60
C VAL A 7 -1.30 -7.03 0.63
N VAL A 8 -2.43 -7.53 1.14
CA VAL A 8 -3.40 -8.32 0.37
C VAL A 8 -4.77 -7.69 0.47
N SER A 9 -5.41 -7.52 -0.68
CA SER A 9 -6.78 -7.04 -0.82
C SER A 9 -7.80 -8.14 -0.54
N ALA A 10 -9.06 -7.74 -0.42
CA ALA A 10 -10.18 -8.65 -0.18
C ALA A 10 -10.42 -9.66 -1.31
N ASP A 11 -9.99 -9.37 -2.55
CA ASP A 11 -10.14 -10.27 -3.71
C ASP A 11 -8.94 -11.20 -3.91
N GLY A 12 -7.91 -11.09 -3.05
CA GLY A 12 -6.70 -11.90 -3.11
C GLY A 12 -5.56 -11.26 -3.91
N PHE A 13 -5.78 -10.14 -4.62
CA PHE A 13 -4.69 -9.37 -5.21
C PHE A 13 -3.81 -8.76 -4.12
N GLY A 14 -2.48 -8.74 -4.32
CA GLY A 14 -1.58 -8.20 -3.32
C GLY A 14 -0.19 -7.89 -3.85
N THR A 15 0.57 -7.20 -3.01
CA THR A 15 1.96 -6.85 -3.28
C THR A 15 2.85 -7.14 -2.09
N ARG A 16 4.16 -7.12 -2.33
CA ARG A 16 5.19 -7.25 -1.31
C ARG A 16 6.00 -5.96 -1.25
N ILE A 17 6.34 -5.57 -0.02
CA ILE A 17 7.21 -4.44 0.25
C ILE A 17 8.38 -4.92 1.09
N GLU A 18 9.59 -4.64 0.63
CA GLU A 18 10.80 -4.99 1.36
C GLU A 18 11.00 -4.05 2.55
N ARG A 19 11.54 -4.59 3.66
CA ARG A 19 11.86 -3.79 4.85
C ARG A 19 12.78 -2.62 4.54
N ALA A 20 13.76 -2.84 3.66
CA ALA A 20 14.70 -1.80 3.26
C ALA A 20 13.98 -0.61 2.59
N GLU A 21 12.98 -0.87 1.77
CA GLU A 21 12.18 0.15 1.09
C GLU A 21 11.28 0.90 2.08
N LEU A 22 10.64 0.20 3.01
CA LEU A 22 9.82 0.84 4.05
C LEU A 22 10.65 1.77 4.94
N LEU A 23 11.88 1.37 5.29
CA LEU A 23 12.75 2.14 6.17
C LEU A 23 13.54 3.22 5.44
N ARG A 24 13.80 3.03 4.14
CA ARG A 24 14.53 3.96 3.28
C ARG A 24 13.80 4.06 1.93
N PRO A 25 12.75 4.88 1.86
CA PRO A 25 12.00 5.07 0.63
C PRO A 25 12.89 5.65 -0.47
N THR A 26 12.69 5.18 -1.71
CA THR A 26 13.39 5.70 -2.90
C THR A 26 12.84 7.06 -3.35
N ASP A 27 11.57 7.34 -3.04
CA ASP A 27 10.95 8.66 -3.15
C ASP A 27 11.04 9.38 -1.80
N SER A 28 11.13 10.71 -1.81
CA SER A 28 11.03 11.53 -0.59
C SER A 28 9.74 11.31 0.23
N ARG A 29 8.71 10.72 -0.38
CA ARG A 29 7.41 10.45 0.23
C ARG A 29 7.33 8.99 0.71
N PRO A 30 6.84 8.74 1.94
CA PRO A 30 6.73 7.40 2.47
C PRO A 30 5.62 6.60 1.78
N ILE A 31 5.75 5.27 1.79
CA ILE A 31 4.63 4.37 1.51
C ILE A 31 3.60 4.52 2.62
N ILE A 32 2.33 4.73 2.25
CA ILE A 32 1.25 4.96 3.22
C ILE A 32 0.07 4.01 3.02
N LEU A 33 -0.56 3.69 4.14
CA LEU A 33 -1.90 3.13 4.17
C LEU A 33 -2.89 4.29 4.32
N ALA A 34 -3.66 4.57 3.27
CA ALA A 34 -4.59 5.68 3.23
C ALA A 34 -6.02 5.21 3.51
N CYS A 35 -6.69 5.90 4.43
CA CYS A 35 -8.14 5.80 4.67
C CYS A 35 -8.88 7.08 4.24
N GLN A 36 -8.13 8.11 3.85
CA GLN A 36 -8.64 9.40 3.40
C GLN A 36 -7.88 9.86 2.15
N LEU A 37 -8.54 10.69 1.34
CA LEU A 37 -7.95 11.43 0.24
C LEU A 37 -8.39 12.89 0.35
N ASN A 38 -7.42 13.80 0.46
CA ASN A 38 -7.66 15.24 0.60
C ASN A 38 -8.66 15.59 1.73
N GLY A 39 -8.52 14.91 2.87
CA GLY A 39 -9.37 15.12 4.06
C GLY A 39 -10.74 14.44 4.02
N ALA A 40 -11.15 13.87 2.88
CA ALA A 40 -12.38 13.09 2.77
C ALA A 40 -12.12 11.59 2.98
N VAL A 41 -13.04 10.88 3.65
CA VAL A 41 -12.98 9.41 3.77
C VAL A 41 -13.07 8.77 2.38
N LEU A 42 -12.26 7.74 2.12
CA LEU A 42 -12.26 7.04 0.85
C LEU A 42 -13.62 6.39 0.58
N THR A 43 -14.09 6.49 -0.67
CA THR A 43 -15.30 5.79 -1.13
C THR A 43 -15.00 4.33 -1.48
N ARG A 44 -16.07 3.55 -1.70
CA ARG A 44 -15.96 2.16 -2.15
C ARG A 44 -15.14 2.02 -3.43
N GLN A 45 -15.32 2.91 -4.41
CA GLN A 45 -14.57 2.88 -5.68
C GLN A 45 -13.08 3.22 -5.50
N GLN A 46 -12.78 3.98 -4.44
CA GLN A 46 -11.41 4.39 -4.10
C GLN A 46 -10.67 3.36 -3.24
N GLY A 47 -11.37 2.36 -2.67
CA GLY A 47 -10.75 1.25 -1.95
C GLY A 47 -11.09 1.14 -0.47
N LEU A 48 -11.74 2.15 0.14
CA LEU A 48 -11.95 2.32 1.60
C LEU A 48 -10.66 2.41 2.43
N VAL A 49 -9.75 1.45 2.25
CA VAL A 49 -8.37 1.43 2.73
C VAL A 49 -7.49 0.99 1.55
N ARG A 50 -6.45 1.76 1.24
CA ARG A 50 -5.55 1.45 0.13
C ARG A 50 -4.08 1.74 0.43
N LEU A 51 -3.21 1.02 -0.24
CA LEU A 51 -1.77 1.25 -0.24
C LEU A 51 -1.45 2.28 -1.32
N ILE A 52 -0.64 3.26 -0.97
CA ILE A 52 -0.06 4.23 -1.90
C ILE A 52 1.45 4.06 -1.83
N VAL A 53 2.05 3.73 -2.97
CA VAL A 53 3.51 3.62 -3.14
C VAL A 53 3.93 4.81 -4.02
N PRO A 54 4.45 5.91 -3.45
CA PRO A 54 4.65 7.15 -4.20
C PRO A 54 5.62 7.05 -5.37
N SER A 55 6.55 6.09 -5.33
CA SER A 55 7.50 5.84 -6.42
C SER A 55 6.87 5.15 -7.64
N GLU A 56 5.60 4.73 -7.57
CA GLU A 56 4.91 3.99 -8.62
C GLU A 56 3.89 4.88 -9.35
N HIS A 57 4.04 5.02 -10.67
CA HIS A 57 3.32 6.03 -11.48
C HIS A 57 2.53 5.41 -12.64
N ASP A 58 3.19 4.60 -13.49
CA ASP A 58 2.62 4.18 -14.78
C ASP A 58 1.88 2.83 -14.73
N ASP A 59 2.52 1.78 -14.20
CA ASP A 59 1.92 0.45 -14.01
C ASP A 59 1.77 0.18 -12.51
N ALA A 60 0.74 0.79 -11.91
CA ALA A 60 0.52 0.85 -10.46
C ALA A 60 0.09 -0.49 -9.79
N LEU A 61 0.79 -1.58 -10.11
CA LEU A 61 0.55 -2.94 -9.61
C LEU A 61 0.76 -3.08 -8.10
N ARG A 62 1.52 -2.17 -7.48
CA ARG A 62 1.77 -2.13 -6.03
C ARG A 62 0.80 -1.20 -5.32
N GLN A 63 -0.06 -0.48 -6.03
CA GLN A 63 -1.18 0.27 -5.44
C GLN A 63 -2.40 -0.62 -5.21
N VAL A 64 -2.42 -1.26 -4.05
CA VAL A 64 -3.49 -2.19 -3.65
C VAL A 64 -4.68 -1.43 -3.04
N LYS A 65 -5.88 -1.61 -3.59
CA LYS A 65 -7.15 -1.15 -2.99
C LYS A 65 -7.81 -2.26 -2.17
N TRP A 66 -8.78 -1.89 -1.32
CA TRP A 66 -9.58 -2.82 -0.53
C TRP A 66 -8.74 -3.77 0.33
N ILE A 67 -7.72 -3.22 0.99
CA ILE A 67 -6.78 -4.00 1.81
C ILE A 67 -7.54 -4.72 2.92
N ALA A 68 -7.35 -6.03 2.99
CA ALA A 68 -7.97 -6.89 3.99
C ALA A 68 -6.94 -7.46 4.97
N VAL A 69 -5.72 -7.73 4.52
CA VAL A 69 -4.69 -8.39 5.34
C VAL A 69 -3.32 -7.75 5.10
N ILE A 70 -2.60 -7.52 6.20
CA ILE A 70 -1.18 -7.16 6.20
C ILE A 70 -0.43 -8.24 6.98
N ARG A 71 0.57 -8.88 6.36
CA ARG A 71 1.41 -9.90 7.00
C ARG A 71 2.84 -9.40 7.09
N VAL A 72 3.37 -9.40 8.32
CA VAL A 72 4.77 -9.07 8.58
C VAL A 72 5.55 -10.39 8.63
N LYS A 73 6.54 -10.53 7.75
CA LYS A 73 7.33 -11.75 7.57
C LYS A 73 8.80 -11.46 7.83
#